data_AF-A0A935HAG1-F1
#
_entry.id   AF-A0A935HAG1-F1
#
_cell.length_a   1.000
_cell.length_b   1.000
_cell.length_c   1.000
_cell.angle_alpha   90.00
_cell.angle_beta   90.00
_cell.angle_gamma   90.00
#
_symmetry.space_group_name_H-M   'P 1'
#
loop_
_entity.id
_entity.type
_entity.pdbx_description
1 polymer ?
#
loop_
_entity_poly.entity_id
_entity_poly.type
_entity_poly.pdbx_seq_one_letter_code
_entity_poly.pdbx_strand_id
1 'polypeptide(L)'
;MASNIEWVHDARSLEDHQRLARMPLSDVLPGLRAAIADSDLPLAHTCLDFDRRVGFDPGSSLFLVRHQLANKVWHVDMSKPIDTGEPLELLEVSTAIEKRDVA
;
A
#
# COMPACT_ATOMS: atom_id res chain seq x y z
N MET A 1 -18.55 -6.69 4.28
CA MET A 1 -17.54 -6.11 5.20
C MET A 1 -16.41 -7.08 5.54
N ALA A 2 -16.65 -8.40 5.64
CA ALA A 2 -15.60 -9.38 5.95
C ALA A 2 -14.53 -9.57 4.84
N SER A 3 -14.89 -9.46 3.56
CA SER A 3 -14.00 -9.80 2.44
C SER A 3 -12.76 -8.92 2.32
N ASN A 4 -12.84 -7.62 2.65
CA ASN A 4 -11.66 -6.74 2.66
C ASN A 4 -10.68 -7.15 3.75
N ILE A 5 -11.21 -7.57 4.91
CA ILE A 5 -10.40 -8.00 6.06
C ILE A 5 -9.69 -9.30 5.72
N GLU A 6 -10.39 -10.27 5.13
CA GLU A 6 -9.78 -11.54 4.69
C GLU A 6 -8.70 -11.32 3.63
N TRP A 7 -8.93 -10.41 2.67
CA TRP A 7 -7.95 -10.08 1.64
C TRP A 7 -6.68 -9.44 2.22
N VAL A 8 -6.78 -8.49 3.15
CA VAL A 8 -5.58 -7.86 3.75
C VAL A 8 -4.88 -8.76 4.77
N HIS A 9 -5.62 -9.57 5.53
CA HIS A 9 -5.05 -10.36 6.64
C HIS A 9 -4.03 -11.40 6.15
N ASP A 10 -4.19 -11.88 4.92
CA ASP A 10 -3.28 -12.83 4.28
C ASP A 10 -1.90 -12.22 3.89
N ALA A 11 -1.75 -10.88 3.84
CA ALA A 11 -0.45 -10.23 3.63
C ALA A 11 0.12 -9.57 4.89
N ARG A 12 -0.37 -9.93 6.08
CA ARG A 12 0.11 -9.29 7.31
C ARG A 12 1.58 -9.57 7.60
N SER A 13 2.10 -10.73 7.18
CA SER A 13 3.52 -11.07 7.32
C SER A 13 4.27 -10.96 5.99
N LEU A 14 5.51 -10.47 6.04
CA LEU A 14 6.46 -10.49 4.93
C LEU A 14 7.29 -11.79 4.91
N GLU A 15 7.07 -12.71 5.86
CA GLU A 15 7.93 -13.89 6.07
C GLU A 15 7.98 -14.81 4.84
N ASP A 16 6.86 -14.96 4.11
CA ASP A 16 6.80 -15.69 2.85
C ASP A 16 7.46 -14.95 1.67
N HIS A 17 7.72 -13.65 1.81
CA HIS A 17 8.33 -12.78 0.80
C HIS A 17 9.70 -12.25 1.24
N GLN A 18 10.62 -13.15 1.58
CA GLN A 18 11.98 -12.80 2.02
C GLN A 18 12.75 -11.87 1.05
N ARG A 19 12.40 -11.85 -0.24
CA ARG A 19 12.97 -10.90 -1.20
C ARG A 19 12.52 -9.46 -0.93
N LEU A 20 11.24 -9.24 -0.65
CA LEU A 20 10.69 -7.91 -0.33
C LEU A 20 11.19 -7.41 1.02
N ALA A 21 11.33 -8.31 2.01
CA ALA A 21 11.87 -7.97 3.33
C ALA A 21 13.33 -7.47 3.28
N ARG A 22 14.09 -7.81 2.22
CA ARG A 22 15.47 -7.34 2.01
C ARG A 22 15.57 -6.05 1.20
N MET A 23 14.46 -5.54 0.66
CA MET A 23 14.45 -4.31 -0.12
C MET A 23 14.41 -3.08 0.80
N PRO A 24 14.94 -1.93 0.34
CA PRO A 24 14.80 -0.67 1.07
C PRO A 24 13.37 -0.13 0.93
N LEU A 25 12.41 -0.77 1.62
CA LEU A 25 11.00 -0.42 1.53
C LEU A 25 10.73 1.04 1.95
N SER A 26 11.55 1.61 2.81
CA SER A 26 11.51 3.04 3.19
C SER A 26 11.65 3.98 2.00
N ASP A 27 12.40 3.57 0.97
CA ASP A 27 12.72 4.41 -0.19
C ASP A 27 11.70 4.17 -1.31
N VAL A 28 11.13 2.97 -1.37
CA VAL A 28 10.21 2.54 -2.42
C VAL A 28 8.76 2.90 -2.10
N LEU A 29 8.32 2.70 -0.85
CA LEU A 29 6.93 2.89 -0.44
C LEU A 29 6.40 4.31 -0.67
N PRO A 30 7.17 5.39 -0.45
CA PRO A 30 6.71 6.75 -0.77
C PRO A 30 6.42 6.92 -2.27
N GLY A 31 7.29 6.38 -3.13
CA GLY A 31 7.11 6.41 -4.59
C GLY A 31 5.90 5.60 -5.04
N LEU A 32 5.72 4.40 -4.49
CA LEU A 32 4.55 3.56 -4.78
C LEU A 32 3.25 4.24 -4.33
N ARG A 33 3.25 4.84 -3.13
CA ARG A 33 2.10 5.56 -2.61
C ARG A 33 1.72 6.73 -3.52
N ALA A 34 2.71 7.53 -3.95
CA ALA A 34 2.49 8.65 -4.84
C ALA A 34 1.94 8.19 -6.19
N ALA A 35 2.50 7.10 -6.76
CA ALA A 35 2.02 6.54 -8.02
C ALA A 35 0.56 6.08 -7.94
N ILE A 36 0.11 5.55 -6.80
CA ILE A 36 -1.29 5.15 -6.59
C ILE A 36 -2.19 6.37 -6.41
N ALA A 37 -1.75 7.36 -5.63
CA ALA A 37 -2.54 8.56 -5.37
C ALA A 37 -2.76 9.44 -6.61
N ASP A 38 -1.81 9.43 -7.56
CA ASP A 38 -1.85 10.22 -8.80
C ASP A 38 -2.48 9.47 -9.99
N SER A 39 -2.81 8.19 -9.83
CA SER A 39 -3.26 7.33 -10.92
C SER A 39 -4.77 7.10 -10.91
N ASP A 40 -5.42 7.38 -12.04
CA ASP A 40 -6.80 6.97 -12.34
C ASP A 40 -6.90 5.54 -12.89
N LEU A 41 -5.78 4.79 -12.94
CA LEU A 41 -5.77 3.41 -13.43
C LEU A 41 -6.15 2.42 -12.32
N PRO A 42 -6.66 1.23 -12.69
CA PRO A 42 -6.83 0.12 -11.78
C PRO A 42 -5.60 -0.11 -10.89
N LEU A 43 -5.80 -0.35 -9.60
CA LEU A 43 -4.70 -0.58 -8.66
C LEU A 43 -3.73 -1.67 -9.14
N ALA A 44 -4.27 -2.76 -9.69
CA ALA A 44 -3.46 -3.84 -10.26
C ALA A 44 -2.55 -3.35 -11.40
N HIS A 45 -3.04 -2.46 -12.27
CA HIS A 45 -2.25 -1.91 -13.37
C HIS A 45 -1.19 -0.93 -12.87
N THR A 46 -1.56 -0.02 -11.96
CA THR A 46 -0.61 0.92 -11.36
C THR A 46 0.54 0.18 -10.65
N CYS A 47 0.21 -0.86 -9.87
CA CYS A 47 1.20 -1.69 -9.21
C CYS A 47 2.08 -2.47 -10.20
N LEU A 48 1.50 -3.05 -11.25
CA LEU A 48 2.26 -3.80 -12.26
C LEU A 48 3.20 -2.90 -13.06
N ASP A 49 2.78 -1.67 -13.37
CA ASP A 49 3.63 -0.70 -14.04
C ASP A 49 4.76 -0.23 -13.12
N PHE A 50 4.45 0.02 -11.85
CA PHE A 50 5.46 0.33 -10.84
C PHE A 50 6.48 -0.80 -10.71
N ASP A 51 6.03 -2.06 -10.60
CA ASP A 51 6.90 -3.25 -10.53
C ASP A 51 7.92 -3.24 -11.69
N ARG A 52 7.48 -2.97 -12.92
CA ARG A 52 8.35 -2.89 -14.09
C ARG A 52 9.36 -1.74 -14.00
N ARG A 53 8.94 -0.58 -13.50
CA ARG A 53 9.82 0.60 -13.38
C ARG A 53 10.94 0.39 -12.36
N VAL A 54 10.65 -0.28 -11.25
CA VAL A 54 11.63 -0.53 -10.17
C VAL A 54 12.33 -1.89 -10.25
N GLY A 55 11.96 -2.73 -11.23
CA GLY A 55 12.56 -4.04 -11.46
C GLY A 55 12.11 -5.12 -10.48
N PHE A 56 10.88 -5.02 -9.97
CA PHE A 56 10.29 -6.03 -9.09
C PHE A 56 9.66 -7.18 -9.87
N ASP A 57 9.50 -8.31 -9.19
CA ASP A 57 8.68 -9.41 -9.68
C ASP A 57 7.21 -8.95 -9.79
N PRO A 58 6.48 -9.27 -10.88
CA PRO A 58 5.10 -8.88 -11.05
C PRO A 58 4.20 -9.25 -9.86
N GLY A 59 3.47 -8.27 -9.32
CA GLY A 59 2.60 -8.44 -8.16
C GLY A 59 3.25 -8.07 -6.83
N SER A 60 4.55 -7.77 -6.80
CA SER A 60 5.28 -7.34 -5.59
C SER A 60 4.69 -6.06 -5.01
N SER A 61 4.46 -5.05 -5.84
CA SER A 61 3.90 -3.77 -5.39
C SER A 61 2.48 -3.93 -4.89
N LEU A 62 1.67 -4.76 -5.54
CA LEU A 62 0.30 -5.03 -5.07
C LEU A 62 0.29 -5.70 -3.70
N PHE A 63 1.22 -6.63 -3.47
CA PHE A 63 1.42 -7.23 -2.16
C PHE A 63 1.88 -6.20 -1.12
N LEU A 64 2.81 -5.29 -1.47
CA LEU A 64 3.24 -4.21 -0.58
C LEU A 64 2.07 -3.30 -0.19
N VAL A 65 1.20 -2.92 -1.14
CA VAL A 65 -0.02 -2.16 -0.83
C VAL A 65 -0.88 -2.93 0.18
N ARG A 66 -1.15 -4.22 -0.09
CA ARG A 66 -1.94 -5.07 0.81
C ARG A 66 -1.32 -5.16 2.20
N HIS A 67 0.00 -5.28 2.30
CA HIS A 67 0.75 -5.31 3.55
C HIS A 67 0.65 -3.99 4.32
N GLN A 68 0.76 -2.84 3.65
CA GLN A 68 0.63 -1.52 4.29
C GLN A 68 -0.79 -1.27 4.80
N LEU A 69 -1.81 -1.74 4.08
CA LEU A 69 -3.20 -1.69 4.53
C LEU A 69 -3.45 -2.64 5.71
N ALA A 70 -2.92 -3.86 5.66
CA ALA A 70 -3.04 -4.85 6.74
C ALA A 70 -2.43 -4.35 8.05
N ASN A 71 -1.29 -3.65 7.98
CA ASN A 71 -0.61 -3.05 9.12
C ASN A 71 -1.12 -1.66 9.49
N LYS A 72 -2.19 -1.17 8.84
CA LYS A 72 -2.79 0.16 9.06
C LYS A 72 -1.80 1.32 8.91
N VAL A 73 -0.76 1.13 8.10
CA VAL A 73 0.18 2.21 7.75
C VAL A 73 -0.47 3.10 6.70
N TRP A 74 -1.14 2.49 5.73
CA TRP A 74 -1.97 3.19 4.74
C TRP A 74 -3.43 3.06 5.12
N HIS A 75 -4.20 4.10 4.81
CA HIS A 75 -5.61 4.20 5.16
C HIS A 75 -6.45 4.34 3.90
N VAL A 76 -7.57 3.64 3.88
CA VAL A 76 -8.60 3.65 2.83
C VAL A 76 -9.97 3.63 3.50
N ASP A 77 -11.01 3.98 2.75
CA ASP A 77 -12.38 3.84 3.23
C ASP A 77 -12.79 2.35 3.25
N MET A 78 -12.74 1.73 4.42
CA MET A 78 -13.10 0.32 4.62
C MET A 78 -14.62 0.05 4.50
N SER A 79 -15.46 1.09 4.37
CA SER A 79 -16.87 0.93 4.05
C SER A 79 -17.10 0.58 2.57
N LYS A 80 -16.13 0.90 1.72
CA LYS A 80 -16.12 0.53 0.29
C LYS A 80 -15.37 -0.80 0.10
N PRO A 81 -15.80 -1.66 -0.84
CA PRO A 81 -15.04 -2.84 -1.20
C PRO A 81 -13.69 -2.43 -1.81
N ILE A 82 -12.61 -3.10 -1.43
CA ILE A 82 -11.32 -2.93 -2.09
C ILE A 82 -11.34 -3.80 -3.35
N ASP A 83 -11.35 -3.17 -4.51
CA ASP A 83 -11.27 -3.83 -5.82
C ASP A 83 -9.97 -3.44 -6.51
N THR A 84 -9.16 -4.44 -6.87
CA THR A 84 -7.89 -4.20 -7.57
C THR A 84 -8.08 -3.85 -9.05
N GLY A 85 -9.28 -4.09 -9.59
CA GLY A 85 -9.72 -3.68 -10.91
C GLY A 85 -10.14 -2.21 -11.00
N GLU A 86 -10.23 -1.52 -9.86
CA GLU A 86 -10.57 -0.10 -9.75
C GLU A 86 -9.40 0.71 -9.16
N PRO A 87 -9.37 2.04 -9.34
CA PRO A 87 -8.41 2.91 -8.67
C PRO A 87 -8.58 2.85 -7.15
N LEU A 88 -7.46 2.90 -6.41
CA LEU A 88 -7.49 2.87 -4.95
C LEU A 88 -7.43 4.28 -4.37
N GLU A 89 -8.49 4.71 -3.71
CA GLU A 89 -8.56 5.99 -3.01
C GLU A 89 -7.84 5.92 -1.65
N LEU A 90 -6.63 6.47 -1.59
CA LEU A 90 -5.84 6.56 -0.36
C LEU A 90 -6.26 7.78 0.47
N LEU A 91 -6.61 7.56 1.74
CA LEU A 91 -6.87 8.64 2.68
C LEU A 91 -5.55 9.28 3.12
N GLU A 92 -5.54 10.61 3.27
CA GLU A 92 -4.43 11.32 3.88
C GLU A 92 -4.39 11.03 5.38
N VAL A 93 -3.20 10.69 5.88
CA VAL A 93 -2.98 10.61 7.32
C VAL A 93 -2.67 12.03 7.77
N SER A 94 -3.68 12.70 8.33
CA SER A 94 -3.51 13.99 9.00
C SER A 94 -2.57 13.80 10.18
N THR A 95 -1.27 14.03 9.97
CA THR A 95 -0.32 14.14 11.07
C THR A 95 -0.60 15.46 11.77
N ALA A 96 -1.54 15.43 12.73
CA ALA A 96 -1.60 16.45 13.74
C ALA A 96 -0.28 16.39 14.50
N ILE A 97 0.66 17.27 14.16
CA ILE A 97 1.88 17.48 14.93
C ILE A 97 1.43 18.04 16.28
N GLU A 98 1.38 17.20 17.31
CA GLU A 98 1.44 17.66 18.69
C GLU A 98 2.77 18.39 18.85
N LYS A 99 2.72 19.72 18.69
CA LYS A 99 3.73 20.62 19.22
C LYS A 99 3.77 20.37 20.72
N ARG A 100 4.71 19.55 21.18
CA ARG A 100 5.14 19.59 22.57
C ARG A 100 5.89 20.91 22.73
N ASP A 101 5.16 21.93 23.17
CA ASP A 101 5.73 23.04 23.92
C ASP A 101 6.65 22.45 25.01
N VAL A 102 7.95 22.63 24.83
CA VAL A 102 8.89 22.60 25.95
C VAL A 102 9.24 24.05 26.24
N ALA A 103 8.72 24.49 27.38
CA ALA A 103 8.98 25.77 28.01
C ALA A 103 10.43 25.90 28.48
#